data_AF-A0A4S2KJE2-F1
#
_entry.id   AF-A0A4S2KJE2-F1
#
_cell.length_a   1.000
_cell.length_b   1.000
_cell.length_c   1.000
_cell.angle_alpha   90.00
_cell.angle_beta   90.00
_cell.angle_gamma   90.00
#
_symmetry.space_group_name_H-M   'P 1'
#
loop_
_entity.id
_entity.type
_entity.pdbx_description
1 polymer ?
#
loop_
_entity_poly.entity_id
_entity_poly.type
_entity_poly.pdbx_seq_one_letter_code
_entity_poly.pdbx_strand_id
1 'polypeptide(L)'
;MLQHILGDKVFRNGINTYFKRQLASVNDFWADMQTAYEEELLGEVLPKLPINIKKVMDPWIEQKSFPVLFVHVRKRYITNNGDWIVPLTNTTQEYLNFIDNSTIKWLDPGKSKLSIDLKLRDNWIIFNIQQTGKY
;
A
#
# COMPACT_ATOMS: atom_id res chain seq x y z
N MET A 1 -0.05 -0.49 8.31
CA MET A 1 -0.24 -0.05 6.92
C MET A 1 0.84 0.92 6.42
N LEU A 2 0.91 2.18 6.86
CA LEU A 2 1.87 3.17 6.31
C LEU A 2 3.34 2.70 6.35
N GLN A 3 3.79 2.14 7.47
CA GLN A 3 5.13 1.59 7.60
C GLN A 3 5.42 0.50 6.55
N HIS A 4 4.47 -0.41 6.29
CA HIS A 4 4.64 -1.47 5.28
C HIS A 4 4.63 -0.92 3.85
N ILE A 5 3.88 0.15 3.61
CA ILE A 5 3.86 0.84 2.31
C ILE A 5 5.23 1.46 2.00
N LEU A 6 5.85 2.10 3.00
CA LEU A 6 7.10 2.83 2.82
C LEU A 6 8.35 1.95 3.03
N GLY A 7 8.22 0.84 3.75
CA GLY A 7 9.33 0.05 4.24
C GLY A 7 9.93 0.64 5.53
N ASP A 8 10.54 -0.23 6.34
CA ASP A 8 11.02 0.13 7.68
C ASP A 8 12.06 1.24 7.67
N LYS A 9 12.98 1.22 6.69
CA LYS A 9 14.06 2.21 6.58
C LYS A 9 13.50 3.62 6.32
N VAL A 10 12.66 3.77 5.29
CA VAL A 10 12.03 5.04 4.93
C VAL A 10 11.15 5.54 6.07
N PHE A 11 10.29 4.69 6.60
CA PHE A 11 9.39 5.05 7.69
C PHE A 11 10.16 5.55 8.92
N ARG A 12 11.22 4.83 9.32
CA ARG A 12 12.07 5.22 10.46
C ARG A 12 12.80 6.53 10.21
N ASN A 13 13.32 6.75 9.01
CA ASN A 13 13.98 8.00 8.66
C ASN A 13 13.01 9.19 8.70
N GLY A 14 11.81 9.04 8.12
CA GLY A 14 10.76 10.05 8.19
C GLY A 14 10.35 10.39 9.63
N ILE A 15 10.16 9.37 10.48
CA ILE A 15 9.87 9.54 11.91
C ILE A 15 11.00 10.30 12.62
N ASN A 16 12.26 9.93 12.38
CA ASN A 16 13.41 10.57 13.01
C ASN A 16 13.55 12.05 12.62
N THR A 17 13.25 12.40 11.36
CA THR A 17 13.27 13.79 10.89
C THR A 17 12.12 14.58 11.52
N TYR A 18 10.92 14.01 11.54
CA TYR A 18 9.76 14.64 12.15
C TYR A 18 9.97 14.95 13.64
N PHE A 19 10.53 14.01 14.41
CA PHE A 19 10.78 14.22 15.84
C PHE A 19 11.86 15.26 16.17
N LYS A 20 12.68 15.69 15.19
CA LYS A 20 13.63 16.80 15.39
C LYS A 20 12.96 18.17 15.36
N ARG A 21 11.70 18.26 14.91
CA ARG A 21 10.97 19.53 14.84
C ARG A 21 10.53 19.98 16.23
N GLN A 22 10.69 21.26 16.50
CA GLN A 22 10.35 21.88 17.78
C GLN A 22 8.85 22.18 17.91
N LEU A 23 8.20 22.49 16.79
CA LEU A 23 6.76 22.61 16.61
C LEU A 23 6.41 21.87 15.32
N ALA A 24 5.39 21.02 15.36
CA ALA A 24 5.05 20.17 14.24
C ALA A 24 3.54 20.05 14.06
N SER A 25 3.10 20.06 12.80
CA SER A 25 1.75 19.79 12.37
C SER A 25 1.64 18.44 11.64
N VAL A 26 0.42 17.98 11.40
CA VAL A 26 0.17 16.79 10.57
C VAL A 26 0.72 16.96 9.14
N ASN A 27 0.73 18.19 8.61
CA ASN A 27 1.31 18.46 7.29
C ASN A 27 2.84 18.30 7.29
N ASP A 28 3.50 18.67 8.38
CA ASP A 28 4.95 18.47 8.54
C ASP A 28 5.29 16.98 8.58
N PHE A 29 4.46 16.16 9.23
CA PHE A 29 4.62 14.70 9.23
C PHE A 29 4.61 14.13 7.82
N TRP A 30 3.62 14.52 7.00
CA TRP A 30 3.53 14.03 5.62
C TRP A 30 4.68 14.54 4.75
N ALA A 31 5.13 15.77 4.96
CA ALA A 31 6.27 16.33 4.26
C ALA A 31 7.55 15.53 4.58
N ASP A 32 7.82 15.26 5.86
CA ASP A 32 9.02 14.50 6.26
C ASP A 32 8.98 13.05 5.77
N MET A 33 7.80 12.42 5.78
CA MET A 33 7.61 11.09 5.19
C MET A 33 7.86 11.09 3.68
N GLN A 34 7.37 12.11 2.97
CA GLN A 34 7.56 12.26 1.53
C GLN A 34 9.03 12.48 1.19
N THR A 35 9.73 13.36 1.91
CA THR A 35 11.17 13.60 1.72
C THR A 35 11.98 12.33 1.97
N ALA A 36 11.74 11.62 3.07
CA ALA A 36 12.45 10.37 3.36
C ALA A 36 12.23 9.30 2.28
N TYR A 37 11.05 9.26 1.67
CA TYR A 37 10.73 8.36 0.58
C TYR A 37 11.43 8.75 -0.73
N GLU A 38 11.44 10.03 -1.07
CA GLU A 38 12.11 10.56 -2.26
C GLU A 38 13.63 10.38 -2.20
N GLU A 39 14.24 10.58 -1.03
CA GLU A 39 15.68 10.36 -0.82
C GLU A 39 16.09 8.90 -1.06
N GLU A 40 15.28 7.93 -0.65
CA GLU A 40 15.53 6.51 -0.89
C GLU A 40 15.36 6.15 -2.39
N LEU A 41 14.38 6.75 -3.07
CA LEU A 41 14.14 6.56 -4.49
C LEU A 41 15.28 7.03 -5.39
N LEU A 42 16.08 8.01 -4.96
CA LEU A 42 17.26 8.44 -5.70
C LEU A 42 18.33 7.33 -5.80
N GLY A 43 18.25 6.30 -4.97
CA GLY A 43 19.14 5.14 -4.96
C GLY A 43 18.65 3.91 -5.72
N GLU A 44 17.34 3.75 -6.00
CA GLU A 44 16.78 2.51 -6.55
C GLU A 44 15.62 2.71 -7.57
N VAL A 45 15.56 1.83 -8.57
CA VAL A 45 14.46 1.75 -9.55
C VAL A 45 13.32 0.87 -9.01
N LEU A 46 12.70 1.29 -7.91
CA LEU A 46 11.54 0.58 -7.34
C LEU A 46 10.23 0.95 -8.06
N PRO A 47 9.21 0.07 -8.08
CA PRO A 47 7.92 0.37 -8.70
C PRO A 47 7.28 1.57 -7.98
N LYS A 48 7.11 2.63 -8.77
CA LYS A 48 6.66 3.97 -8.38
C LYS A 48 5.42 3.90 -7.48
N LEU A 49 5.55 4.24 -6.20
CA LEU A 49 4.40 4.62 -5.39
C LEU A 49 3.60 5.71 -6.10
N PRO A 50 2.29 5.85 -5.80
CA PRO A 50 1.59 7.08 -6.12
C PRO A 50 2.40 8.25 -5.55
N ILE A 51 2.72 9.23 -6.40
CA ILE A 51 3.70 10.32 -6.22
C ILE A 51 3.50 11.16 -4.94
N ASN A 52 2.43 10.94 -4.17
CA ASN A 52 2.10 11.71 -2.97
C ASN A 52 1.55 10.81 -1.85
N ILE A 53 2.34 10.60 -0.78
CA ILE A 53 1.98 9.78 0.39
C ILE A 53 0.73 10.34 1.08
N LYS A 54 0.64 11.67 1.22
CA LYS A 54 -0.51 12.33 1.85
C LYS A 54 -1.80 12.00 1.10
N LYS A 55 -1.80 12.12 -0.23
CA LYS A 55 -2.96 11.80 -1.07
C LYS A 55 -3.41 10.34 -0.92
N VAL A 56 -2.46 9.41 -0.77
CA VAL A 56 -2.79 8.00 -0.53
C VAL A 56 -3.45 7.85 0.84
N MET A 57 -2.94 8.52 1.87
CA MET A 57 -3.34 8.34 3.26
C MET A 57 -4.57 9.15 3.69
N ASP A 58 -4.86 10.28 3.04
CA ASP A 58 -5.99 11.16 3.37
C ASP A 58 -7.32 10.39 3.46
N PRO A 59 -7.73 9.57 2.45
CA PRO A 59 -8.96 8.79 2.54
C PRO A 59 -8.98 7.78 3.70
N TRP A 60 -7.83 7.26 4.14
CA TRP A 60 -7.75 6.27 5.23
C TRP A 60 -7.90 6.89 6.62
N ILE A 61 -7.67 8.20 6.73
CA ILE A 61 -7.67 8.93 7.99
C ILE A 61 -8.94 9.77 8.12
N GLU A 62 -9.40 10.39 7.03
CA GLU A 62 -10.54 11.30 7.03
C GLU A 62 -11.89 10.59 6.92
N GLN A 63 -11.95 9.43 6.25
CA GLN A 63 -13.20 8.70 6.07
C GLN A 63 -13.53 7.80 7.26
N LYS A 64 -14.83 7.67 7.56
CA LYS A 64 -15.33 6.88 8.70
C LYS A 64 -15.34 5.36 8.45
N SER A 65 -15.08 4.92 7.24
CA SER A 65 -15.15 3.52 6.81
C SER A 65 -13.87 3.09 6.10
N PHE A 66 -13.77 1.79 5.81
CA PHE A 66 -12.67 1.18 5.06
C PHE A 66 -13.22 0.45 3.84
N PRO A 67 -12.43 0.33 2.75
CA PRO A 67 -12.85 -0.41 1.59
C PRO A 67 -12.95 -1.90 1.91
N VAL A 68 -13.87 -2.58 1.26
CA VAL A 68 -13.91 -4.04 1.18
C VAL A 68 -13.33 -4.45 -0.17
N LEU A 69 -12.33 -5.32 -0.15
CA LEU A 69 -11.75 -5.88 -1.37
C LEU A 69 -12.56 -7.09 -1.85
N PHE A 70 -13.15 -7.00 -3.03
CA PHE A 70 -13.87 -8.09 -3.67
C PHE A 70 -12.96 -8.82 -4.66
N VAL A 71 -12.71 -10.09 -4.40
CA VAL A 71 -11.83 -10.93 -5.22
C VAL A 71 -12.65 -11.88 -6.07
N HIS A 72 -12.62 -11.71 -7.39
CA HIS A 72 -13.35 -12.55 -8.34
C HIS A 72 -12.41 -13.55 -9.00
N VAL A 73 -12.06 -14.64 -8.30
CA VAL A 73 -11.07 -15.65 -8.76
C VAL A 73 -11.39 -16.22 -10.15
N ARG A 74 -12.64 -16.65 -10.39
CA ARG A 74 -13.04 -17.21 -11.70
C ARG A 74 -12.95 -16.21 -12.85
N LYS A 75 -13.22 -14.94 -12.58
CA LYS A 75 -13.16 -13.86 -13.58
C LYS A 75 -11.80 -13.13 -13.60
N ARG A 76 -10.89 -13.52 -12.70
CA ARG A 76 -9.51 -13.02 -12.55
C ARG A 76 -9.39 -11.50 -12.42
N TYR A 77 -10.26 -10.89 -11.62
CA TYR A 77 -10.12 -9.47 -11.28
C TYR A 77 -10.51 -9.19 -9.84
N ILE A 78 -10.05 -8.06 -9.33
CA ILE A 78 -10.48 -7.48 -8.05
C ILE A 78 -11.19 -6.15 -8.27
N THR A 79 -12.06 -5.80 -7.33
CA THR A 79 -12.70 -4.49 -7.20
C THR A 79 -12.74 -4.07 -5.73
N ASN A 80 -13.00 -2.79 -5.46
CA ASN A 80 -13.35 -2.30 -4.13
C ASN A 80 -14.65 -1.48 -4.19
N ASN A 81 -15.18 -1.10 -3.04
CA ASN A 81 -16.41 -0.31 -2.91
C ASN A 81 -16.17 1.15 -2.49
N GLY A 82 -14.99 1.72 -2.76
CA GLY A 82 -14.84 3.17 -2.61
C GLY A 82 -13.49 3.73 -2.99
N ASP A 83 -13.30 4.99 -2.62
CA ASP A 83 -12.35 5.88 -3.29
C ASP A 83 -10.93 5.85 -2.69
N TRP A 84 -10.49 4.68 -2.25
CA TRP A 84 -9.15 4.48 -1.69
C TRP A 84 -8.18 3.98 -2.74
N ILE A 85 -6.96 4.50 -2.71
CA ILE A 85 -5.80 3.85 -3.32
C ILE A 85 -5.39 2.72 -2.37
N VAL A 86 -5.68 1.47 -2.75
CA VAL A 86 -5.47 0.31 -1.88
C VAL A 86 -4.12 -0.36 -2.19
N PRO A 87 -3.17 -0.41 -1.22
CA PRO A 87 -1.97 -1.21 -1.36
C PRO A 87 -2.35 -2.68 -1.34
N LEU A 88 -1.82 -3.47 -2.27
CA LEU A 88 -2.13 -4.89 -2.37
C LEU A 88 -0.87 -5.73 -2.16
N THR A 89 -0.98 -6.63 -1.21
CA THR A 89 -0.13 -7.81 -1.06
C THR A 89 -0.99 -9.04 -1.36
N ASN A 90 -0.38 -10.06 -1.97
CA ASN A 90 -1.05 -11.33 -2.18
C ASN A 90 -0.06 -12.49 -2.23
N THR A 91 -0.58 -13.66 -1.94
CA THR A 91 0.12 -14.93 -2.13
C THR A 91 -0.84 -15.93 -2.75
N THR A 92 -0.30 -16.87 -3.50
CA THR A 92 -1.06 -17.89 -4.21
C THR A 92 -0.66 -19.28 -3.73
N GLN A 93 -1.42 -20.30 -4.15
CA GLN A 93 -1.12 -21.69 -3.84
C GLN A 93 0.27 -22.12 -4.31
N GLU A 94 0.77 -21.58 -5.42
CA GLU A 94 2.11 -21.90 -5.89
C GLU A 94 3.21 -21.17 -5.11
N TYR A 95 2.99 -19.89 -4.75
CA TYR A 95 4.04 -19.07 -4.13
C TYR A 95 4.18 -19.30 -2.62
N LEU A 96 3.07 -19.51 -1.89
CA LEU A 96 3.01 -19.86 -0.45
C LEU A 96 3.84 -18.99 0.51
N ASN A 97 4.18 -17.75 0.13
CA ASN A 97 4.87 -16.83 1.02
C ASN A 97 3.85 -15.96 1.78
N PHE A 98 3.78 -16.12 3.09
CA PHE A 98 2.95 -15.31 3.99
C PHE A 98 3.79 -14.35 4.85
N ILE A 99 5.09 -14.26 4.59
CA ILE A 99 6.04 -13.46 5.37
C ILE A 99 6.34 -12.14 4.65
N ASP A 100 6.60 -12.22 3.34
CA ASP A 100 6.84 -11.03 2.53
C ASP A 100 5.53 -10.25 2.33
N ASN A 101 5.50 -9.04 2.86
CA ASN A 101 4.36 -8.13 2.78
C ASN A 101 4.71 -6.85 2.00
N SER A 102 5.78 -6.88 1.19
CA SER A 102 6.13 -5.80 0.30
C SER A 102 4.96 -5.55 -0.66
N THR A 103 4.51 -4.29 -0.77
CA THR A 103 3.37 -3.95 -1.63
C THR A 103 3.71 -4.24 -3.09
N ILE A 104 3.00 -5.18 -3.71
CA ILE A 104 3.29 -5.65 -5.07
C ILE A 104 2.53 -4.81 -6.10
N LYS A 105 1.30 -4.40 -5.77
CA LYS A 105 0.39 -3.68 -6.68
C LYS A 105 -0.49 -2.70 -5.92
N TRP A 106 -1.11 -1.77 -6.66
CA TRP A 106 -2.08 -0.80 -6.13
C TRP A 106 -3.40 -0.90 -6.89
N LEU A 107 -4.52 -0.89 -6.17
CA LEU A 107 -5.84 -0.69 -6.75
C LEU A 107 -6.19 0.79 -6.68
N ASP A 108 -6.26 1.43 -7.84
CA ASP A 108 -6.66 2.84 -7.98
C ASP A 108 -8.18 2.93 -8.01
N PRO A 109 -8.80 3.89 -7.28
CA PRO A 109 -10.25 4.06 -7.27
C PRO A 109 -10.85 4.39 -8.65
N GLY A 110 -10.08 4.99 -9.57
CA GLY A 110 -10.51 5.23 -10.94
C GLY A 110 -10.58 3.97 -11.81
N LYS A 111 -10.06 2.83 -11.34
CA LYS A 111 -10.11 1.55 -12.06
C LYS A 111 -11.27 0.71 -11.54
N SER A 112 -12.26 0.49 -12.39
CA SER A 112 -13.39 -0.39 -12.07
C SER A 112 -12.97 -1.82 -11.77
N LYS A 113 -11.84 -2.29 -12.33
CA LYS A 113 -11.28 -3.65 -12.15
C LYS A 113 -9.77 -3.64 -12.27
N LEU A 114 -9.08 -4.40 -11.43
CA LEU A 114 -7.66 -4.74 -11.61
C LEU A 114 -7.52 -6.24 -11.88
N SER A 115 -6.85 -6.60 -12.97
CA SER A 115 -6.62 -8.01 -13.33
C SER A 115 -5.68 -8.68 -12.34
N ILE A 116 -6.03 -9.92 -11.97
CA ILE A 116 -5.21 -10.79 -11.13
C ILE A 116 -4.46 -11.74 -12.06
N ASP A 117 -3.18 -11.93 -11.78
CA ASP A 117 -2.40 -12.97 -12.42
C ASP A 117 -2.49 -14.24 -11.57
N LEU A 118 -3.07 -15.31 -12.13
CA LEU A 118 -3.21 -16.61 -11.49
C LEU A 118 -2.68 -17.67 -12.45
N LYS A 119 -1.76 -18.49 -11.97
CA LYS A 119 -1.24 -19.62 -12.74
C LYS A 119 -2.25 -20.76 -12.77
N LEU A 120 -2.06 -21.69 -13.70
CA LEU A 120 -2.95 -22.84 -13.89
C LEU A 120 -3.12 -23.69 -12.61
N ARG A 121 -2.13 -23.72 -11.72
CA ARG A 121 -2.15 -24.49 -10.48
C ARG A 121 -2.72 -23.73 -9.27
N ASP A 122 -2.98 -22.43 -9.40
CA ASP A 122 -3.49 -21.60 -8.32
C ASP A 122 -5.01 -21.80 -8.18
N ASN A 123 -5.43 -22.65 -7.24
CA ASN A 123 -6.85 -22.79 -6.90
C ASN A 123 -7.36 -21.67 -5.99
N TRP A 124 -6.44 -21.01 -5.29
CA TRP A 124 -6.75 -19.93 -4.37
C TRP A 124 -5.68 -18.84 -4.44
N ILE A 125 -6.10 -17.65 -4.00
CA ILE A 125 -5.25 -16.48 -3.78
C ILE A 125 -5.72 -15.83 -2.49
N ILE A 126 -4.76 -15.40 -1.67
CA ILE A 126 -5.02 -14.68 -0.42
C ILE A 126 -4.41 -13.29 -0.57
N PHE A 127 -5.24 -12.27 -0.36
CA PHE A 127 -4.81 -10.87 -0.32
C PHE A 127 -4.62 -10.39 1.11
N ASN A 128 -3.92 -9.26 1.26
CA ASN A 128 -3.66 -8.63 2.55
C ASN A 128 -2.88 -9.56 3.50
N ILE A 129 -1.69 -9.98 3.06
CA ILE A 129 -0.78 -10.82 3.84
C ILE A 129 -0.54 -10.16 5.21
N GLN A 130 -0.69 -10.96 6.29
CA GLN A 130 -0.61 -10.54 7.69
C GLN A 130 -1.55 -9.39 8.09
N GLN A 131 -2.60 -9.12 7.28
CA GLN A 131 -3.57 -8.07 7.55
C GLN A 131 -2.93 -6.68 7.78
N THR A 132 -1.86 -6.39 7.04
CA THR A 132 -1.08 -5.15 7.16
C THR A 132 -1.81 -3.93 6.61
N GLY A 133 -2.69 -4.15 5.63
CA GLY A 133 -3.66 -3.20 5.09
C GLY A 133 -4.94 -3.17 5.92
N LYS A 134 -5.59 -2.00 5.97
CA LYS A 134 -6.80 -1.80 6.76
C LYS A 134 -8.08 -2.07 5.94
N TYR A 135 -8.21 -3.27 5.37
CA TYR A 135 -9.30 -3.69 4.49
C TYR A 135 -9.47 -5.22 4.45
#